data_AF-A0A966UYW8-F1
#
_entry.id   AF-A0A966UYW8-F1
#
_cell.length_a   1.000
_cell.length_b   1.000
_cell.length_c   1.000
_cell.angle_alpha   90.00
_cell.angle_beta   90.00
_cell.angle_gamma   90.00
#
_symmetry.space_group_name_H-M   'P 1'
#
loop_
_entity.id
_entity.type
_entity.pdbx_description
1 polymer ?
#
loop_
_entity_poly.entity_id
_entity_poly.type
_entity_poly.pdbx_seq_one_letter_code
_entity_poly.pdbx_strand_id
1 'polypeptide(L)'
;VQHELLVDAADRPELEEGEFHVLDLQGLEVRLSIEGPAIATVLDLHHSGNDLLEIELSSDGRRCLVPFVEAIVPEVHLAEGWLLLTPPKGLLD
;
A
#
# COMPACT_ATOMS: atom_id res chain seq x y z
N VAL A 1 -12.01 -1.12 -32.70
CA VAL A 1 -12.79 -0.92 -31.46
C VAL A 1 -12.05 -1.64 -30.35
N GLN A 2 -11.73 -0.96 -29.25
CA GLN A 2 -11.24 -1.63 -28.04
C GLN A 2 -12.47 -2.11 -27.26
N HIS A 3 -12.44 -3.35 -26.78
CA HIS A 3 -13.44 -3.91 -25.88
C HIS A 3 -12.78 -4.11 -24.52
N GLU A 4 -13.44 -3.69 -23.45
CA GLU A 4 -12.99 -3.91 -22.07
C GLU A 4 -13.71 -5.14 -21.50
N LEU A 5 -12.94 -6.00 -20.82
CA LEU A 5 -13.45 -7.14 -20.08
C LEU A 5 -13.49 -6.76 -18.60
N LEU A 6 -14.67 -6.81 -18.02
CA LEU A 6 -14.92 -6.45 -16.63
C LEU A 6 -15.45 -7.67 -15.88
N VAL A 7 -15.27 -7.66 -14.55
CA VAL A 7 -15.85 -8.63 -13.61
C VAL A 7 -16.59 -7.84 -12.52
N ASP A 8 -17.63 -8.42 -11.94
CA ASP A 8 -18.33 -7.79 -10.81
C ASP A 8 -17.41 -7.74 -9.59
N ALA A 9 -17.47 -6.64 -8.82
CA ALA A 9 -16.68 -6.52 -7.60
C ALA A 9 -17.09 -7.55 -6.53
N ALA A 10 -18.33 -8.05 -6.57
CA ALA A 10 -18.82 -9.10 -5.69
C ALA A 10 -18.25 -10.49 -6.01
N ASP A 11 -17.66 -10.68 -7.20
CA ASP A 11 -17.03 -11.95 -7.62
C ASP A 11 -15.56 -12.04 -7.19
N ARG A 12 -15.08 -11.11 -6.35
CA ARG A 12 -13.72 -11.16 -5.81
C ARG A 12 -13.50 -12.46 -5.02
N PRO A 13 -12.35 -13.14 -5.20
CA PRO A 13 -12.03 -14.33 -4.44
C PRO A 13 -11.85 -13.99 -2.96
N GLU A 14 -12.12 -14.96 -2.09
CA GLU A 14 -11.77 -14.85 -0.67
C GLU A 14 -10.25 -14.79 -0.51
N LEU A 15 -9.79 -13.93 0.39
CA LEU A 15 -8.38 -13.72 0.70
C LEU A 15 -7.99 -14.54 1.93
N GLU A 16 -6.78 -15.09 1.92
CA GLU A 16 -6.15 -15.64 3.13
C GLU A 16 -5.63 -14.52 4.05
N GLU A 17 -5.24 -14.87 5.27
CA GLU A 17 -4.65 -13.92 6.20
C GLU A 17 -3.33 -13.34 5.62
N GLY A 18 -3.24 -12.01 5.59
CA GLY A 18 -2.10 -11.31 5.01
C GLY A 18 -2.14 -11.15 3.48
N GLU A 19 -3.20 -11.64 2.83
CA GLU A 19 -3.45 -11.33 1.42
C GLU A 19 -4.29 -10.06 1.27
N PHE A 20 -3.99 -9.28 0.23
CA PHE A 20 -4.66 -8.01 -0.05
C PHE A 20 -4.93 -7.90 -1.56
N HIS A 21 -6.07 -7.34 -1.94
CA HIS A 21 -6.23 -6.88 -3.31
C HIS A 21 -5.46 -5.57 -3.49
N VAL A 22 -4.67 -5.48 -4.56
CA VAL A 22 -3.87 -4.28 -4.89
C VAL A 22 -4.73 -3.01 -4.94
N LEU A 23 -5.94 -3.12 -5.51
CA LEU A 23 -6.88 -2.00 -5.62
C LEU A 23 -7.31 -1.43 -4.26
N ASP A 24 -7.29 -2.26 -3.21
CA ASP A 24 -7.70 -1.84 -1.87
C ASP A 24 -6.54 -1.18 -1.11
N LEU A 25 -5.30 -1.35 -1.58
CA LEU A 25 -4.12 -0.69 -1.03
C LEU A 25 -3.93 0.73 -1.57
N GLN A 26 -4.40 1.00 -2.78
CA GLN A 26 -4.26 2.32 -3.41
C GLN A 26 -5.07 3.38 -2.65
N GLY A 27 -4.43 4.51 -2.37
CA GLY A 27 -5.05 5.61 -1.61
C GLY A 27 -4.96 5.47 -0.09
N LEU A 28 -4.46 4.35 0.45
CA LEU A 28 -4.23 4.24 1.89
C LEU A 28 -3.22 5.28 2.39
N GLU A 29 -3.50 5.84 3.57
CA GLU A 29 -2.54 6.67 4.28
C GLU A 29 -1.40 5.83 4.85
N VAL A 30 -0.17 6.32 4.78
CA VAL A 30 1.00 5.69 5.36
C VAL A 30 1.41 6.44 6.62
N ARG A 31 1.53 5.74 7.75
CA ARG A 31 1.86 6.33 9.06
C ARG A 31 3.08 5.65 9.68
N LEU A 32 3.84 6.39 10.49
CA LEU A 32 4.98 5.83 11.26
C LEU A 32 4.60 5.41 12.69
N SER A 33 3.40 5.75 13.14
CA SER A 33 2.82 5.32 14.41
C SER A 33 1.30 5.27 14.28
N ILE A 34 0.65 4.44 15.10
CA ILE A 34 -0.81 4.21 15.06
C ILE A 34 -1.60 5.53 15.19
N GLU A 35 -1.19 6.37 16.13
CA GLU A 35 -1.81 7.69 16.39
C GLU A 35 -1.11 8.85 15.64
N GLY A 36 -0.15 8.53 14.78
CA GLY A 36 0.65 9.52 14.06
C GLY A 36 -0.09 10.13 12.87
N PRO A 37 0.37 11.28 12.37
CA PRO A 37 -0.14 11.83 11.13
C PRO A 37 0.24 10.95 9.93
N ALA A 38 -0.56 11.02 8.87
CA ALA A 38 -0.19 10.48 7.57
C ALA A 38 1.05 11.21 7.03
N ILE A 39 2.06 10.46 6.60
CA ILE A 39 3.30 10.98 6.02
C ILE A 39 3.38 10.77 4.51
N ALA A 40 2.55 9.88 3.97
CA ALA A 40 2.49 9.56 2.55
C ALA A 40 1.14 8.92 2.19
N THR A 41 0.92 8.75 0.88
CA THR A 41 -0.23 8.01 0.33
C THR A 41 0.27 6.91 -0.59
N VAL A 42 -0.35 5.74 -0.52
CA VAL A 42 -0.07 4.63 -1.45
C VAL A 42 -0.60 4.97 -2.84
N LEU A 43 0.26 4.87 -3.84
CA LEU A 43 -0.09 5.08 -5.24
C LEU A 43 -0.37 3.77 -5.97
N ASP A 44 0.50 2.77 -5.78
CA ASP A 44 0.41 1.49 -6.49
C ASP A 44 1.23 0.38 -5.82
N LEU A 45 1.12 -0.85 -6.31
CA LEU A 45 1.97 -1.99 -5.96
C LEU A 45 2.65 -2.57 -7.21
N HIS A 46 3.97 -2.68 -7.17
CA HIS A 46 4.77 -3.23 -8.26
C HIS A 46 5.25 -4.64 -7.92
N HIS A 47 4.95 -5.60 -8.80
CA HIS A 47 5.49 -6.96 -8.72
C HIS A 47 6.80 -7.06 -9.49
N SER A 48 7.94 -7.06 -8.80
CA SER A 48 9.29 -7.09 -9.39
C SER A 48 10.19 -8.12 -8.69
N GLY A 49 9.75 -9.38 -8.66
CA GLY A 49 10.40 -10.48 -7.91
C GLY A 49 10.09 -10.45 -6.41
N ASN A 50 9.92 -9.27 -5.84
CA ASN A 50 9.21 -8.99 -4.59
C ASN A 50 8.16 -7.90 -4.84
N ASP A 51 7.26 -7.72 -3.88
CA ASP A 51 6.23 -6.68 -3.94
C ASP A 51 6.75 -5.36 -3.39
N LEU A 52 6.59 -4.29 -4.16
CA LEU A 52 7.05 -2.95 -3.81
C LEU A 52 5.87 -1.98 -3.83
N LEU A 53 5.53 -1.42 -2.66
CA LEU A 53 4.59 -0.32 -2.53
C LEU A 53 5.22 0.96 -3.07
N GLU A 54 4.57 1.57 -4.06
CA GLU A 54 4.87 2.95 -4.46
C GLU A 54 4.07 3.89 -3.55
N ILE A 55 4.78 4.76 -2.84
CA ILE A 55 4.18 5.78 -1.97
C ILE A 55 4.64 7.17 -2.40
N GLU A 56 3.77 8.16 -2.21
CA GLU A 56 4.09 9.58 -2.42
C GLU A 56 4.17 10.30 -1.08
N LEU A 57 5.34 10.85 -0.76
CA LEU A 57 5.58 11.56 0.50
C LEU A 57 4.83 12.90 0.53
N SER A 58 4.07 13.14 1.59
CA SER A 58 3.33 14.40 1.79
C SER A 58 4.24 15.62 1.98
N SER A 59 5.50 15.41 2.35
CA SER A 59 6.46 16.48 2.62
C SER A 59 6.95 17.21 1.37
N ASP A 60 7.18 16.47 0.28
CA ASP A 60 7.88 16.95 -0.92
C ASP A 60 7.34 16.36 -2.24
N GLY A 61 6.34 15.48 -2.17
CA GLY A 61 5.78 14.79 -3.34
C GLY A 61 6.72 13.75 -3.94
N ARG A 62 7.84 13.43 -3.29
CA ARG A 62 8.77 12.42 -3.76
C ARG A 62 8.12 11.05 -3.70
N ARG A 63 8.34 10.26 -4.76
CA ARG A 63 7.87 8.87 -4.83
C ARG A 63 8.96 7.91 -4.38
N CYS A 64 8.57 6.95 -3.57
CA CYS A 64 9.46 5.94 -2.99
C CYS A 64 8.89 4.55 -3.22
N LEU A 65 9.77 3.57 -3.44
CA LEU A 65 9.41 2.16 -3.48
C LEU A 65 9.80 1.50 -2.15
N VAL A 66 8.83 0.89 -1.50
CA VAL A 66 8.96 0.28 -0.18
C VAL A 66 8.62 -1.21 -0.29
N PRO A 67 9.48 -2.13 0.19
CA PRO A 67 9.13 -3.54 0.19
C PRO A 67 7.87 -3.81 1.02
N PHE A 68 6.87 -4.46 0.41
CA PHE A 68 5.62 -4.79 1.06
C PHE A 68 5.72 -6.15 1.75
N VAL A 69 6.31 -6.13 2.94
CA VAL A 69 6.51 -7.31 3.80
C VAL A 69 6.17 -6.95 5.23
N GLU A 70 5.71 -7.91 6.03
CA GLU A 70 5.28 -7.70 7.43
C GLU A 70 6.32 -6.97 8.28
N ALA A 71 7.62 -7.21 8.06
CA ALA A 71 8.69 -6.55 8.81
C ALA A 71 8.79 -5.03 8.58
N ILE A 72 8.23 -4.54 7.46
CA ILE A 72 8.24 -3.11 7.08
C ILE A 72 6.82 -2.53 7.13
N VAL A 73 5.80 -3.32 6.79
CA VAL A 73 4.39 -2.96 6.85
C VAL A 73 3.66 -3.99 7.72
N PRO A 74 3.78 -3.89 9.06
CA PRO A 74 3.24 -4.90 9.97
C PRO A 74 1.71 -4.85 10.10
N GLU A 75 1.08 -3.72 9.77
CA GLU A 75 -0.36 -3.54 9.94
C GLU A 75 -0.96 -2.81 8.73
N VAL A 76 -2.08 -3.35 8.22
CA VAL A 76 -2.88 -2.75 7.15
C VAL A 76 -4.34 -2.69 7.62
N HIS A 77 -4.84 -1.47 7.79
CA HIS A 77 -6.17 -1.16 8.33
C HIS A 77 -7.06 -0.67 7.19
N LEU A 78 -7.56 -1.60 6.37
CA LEU A 78 -8.34 -1.28 5.16
C LEU A 78 -9.63 -0.52 5.46
N ALA A 79 -10.32 -0.86 6.55
CA ALA A 79 -11.57 -0.20 6.94
C ALA A 79 -11.34 1.25 7.38
N GLU A 80 -10.23 1.50 8.06
CA GLU A 80 -9.81 2.81 8.53
C GLU A 80 -9.03 3.62 7.48
N GLY A 81 -8.58 2.98 6.39
CA GLY A 81 -7.93 3.63 5.26
C GLY A 81 -6.44 3.94 5.46
N TRP A 82 -5.70 3.17 6.27
CA TRP A 82 -4.28 3.43 6.51
C TRP A 82 -3.45 2.17 6.76
N LEU A 83 -2.13 2.28 6.65
CA LEU A 83 -1.16 1.24 7.02
C LEU A 83 -0.03 1.79 7.90
N LEU A 84 0.54 0.91 8.72
CA LEU A 84 1.70 1.23 9.55
C LEU A 84 2.98 0.90 8.80
N LEU A 85 3.89 1.86 8.70
CA LEU A 85 5.20 1.71 8.09
C LEU A 85 6.29 1.78 9.17
N THR A 86 7.13 0.76 9.26
CA THR A 86 8.31 0.68 10.11
C THR A 86 9.57 0.60 9.25
N PRO A 87 9.97 1.71 8.62
CA PRO A 87 11.05 1.69 7.63
C PRO A 87 12.41 1.54 8.31
N PRO A 88 13.37 0.79 7.72
CA PRO A 88 14.76 0.86 8.14
C PRO A 88 15.32 2.26 7.93
N LYS A 89 16.34 2.63 8.72
CA LYS A 89 17.02 3.92 8.62
C LYS A 89 17.51 4.16 7.18
N GLY A 90 17.28 5.35 6.64
CA GLY A 90 17.69 5.71 5.29
C GLY A 90 16.69 5.37 4.19
N LEU A 91 15.62 4.61 4.47
CA LEU A 91 14.65 4.24 3.43
C LEU A 91 13.84 5.45 2.92
N LEU A 92 13.55 6.41 3.80
CA LEU A 92 12.76 7.61 3.49
C LEU A 92 13.59 8.90 3.48
N ASP A 93 14.91 8.82 3.66
CA ASP A 93 15.80 9.99 3.74
C ASP A 93 16.17 10.55 2.35
#